data_AF-A0A1V5SW51-F1
#
_entry.id   AF-A0A1V5SW51-F1
#
_cell.length_a   1.000
_cell.length_b   1.000
_cell.length_c   1.000
_cell.angle_alpha   90.00
_cell.angle_beta   90.00
_cell.angle_gamma   90.00
#
_symmetry.space_group_name_H-M   'P 1'
#
loop_
_entity.id
_entity.type
_entity.pdbx_description
1 polymer ?
#
loop_
_entity_poly.entity_id
_entity_poly.type
_entity_poly.pdbx_seq_one_letter_code
_entity_poly.pdbx_strand_id
1 'polypeptide(L)'
;MKILKVLAVLILVLLALVLFHDFWVGLTLQPIVEKQLTEAFAMPINIDGMKVRFWPSGRVYFKKIECFNPPEFKQKRHFEGEEVSIILDWEALKKKCIRIKRAHFKKFLFAVETYMTSRGTRTNTFIWYHNMGLDGDDDPAMNFPKHDAPSLDQAVAEASAKGKWRVMIDRLELDNGTFLFNDRRDSGQERQWIFEKLKGYWEGFDFVSGYTSPSFREYIRLEGTFGRHPPAKFRGEGKCQFADGNNFDIHTMIEGGSISEYSFLLAGLPGEVKGGVFDLRSKLLCAESDLKSEHILTLKAMRLGTPTVTQKLLKYPFGAVLMALETEKTIEIEVNVNGYIGDPKFYFFQAFTKAFQRALVRKARTILDDLRKGTTKVAAETPAQVRSGVGQIGNLLNTTFSTLNLSTLLGETNNDKHED
;
A
#
# COMPACT_ATOMS: atom_id res chain seq x y z
N MET A 1 -66.76 11.05 13.19
CA MET A 1 -65.91 11.27 11.99
C MET A 1 -64.59 12.00 12.26
N LYS A 2 -64.54 13.14 12.97
CA LYS A 2 -63.28 13.88 13.22
C LYS A 2 -62.24 13.06 14.01
N ILE A 3 -62.66 12.38 15.08
CA ILE A 3 -61.78 11.53 15.91
C ILE A 3 -61.18 10.35 15.13
N LEU A 4 -61.97 9.72 14.24
CA LEU A 4 -61.50 8.61 13.40
C LEU A 4 -60.43 9.05 12.39
N LYS A 5 -60.57 10.26 11.83
CA LYS A 5 -59.57 10.86 10.92
C LYS A 5 -58.27 11.19 11.65
N VAL A 6 -58.35 11.72 12.87
CA VAL A 6 -57.17 11.99 13.72
C VAL A 6 -56.44 10.70 14.09
N LEU A 7 -57.18 9.65 14.46
CA LEU A 7 -56.60 8.34 14.77
C LEU A 7 -55.92 7.72 13.54
N ALA A 8 -56.54 7.81 12.35
CA ALA A 8 -55.95 7.29 11.11
C ALA A 8 -54.65 8.03 10.75
N VAL A 9 -54.61 9.35 10.90
CA VAL A 9 -53.39 10.15 10.69
C VAL A 9 -52.30 9.77 11.68
N LEU A 10 -52.64 9.59 12.96
CA LEU A 10 -51.69 9.16 13.99
C LEU A 10 -51.10 7.77 13.67
N ILE A 11 -51.93 6.81 13.27
CA ILE A 11 -51.50 5.46 12.87
C ILE A 11 -50.56 5.54 11.66
N LEU A 12 -50.87 6.37 10.66
CA LEU A 12 -50.00 6.58 9.50
C LEU A 12 -48.65 7.20 9.89
N VAL A 13 -48.64 8.17 10.82
CA VAL A 13 -47.41 8.77 11.34
C VAL A 13 -46.59 7.75 12.12
N LEU A 14 -47.22 6.94 12.99
CA LEU A 14 -46.54 5.88 13.73
C LEU A 14 -45.99 4.80 12.80
N LEU A 15 -46.75 4.40 11.77
CA LEU A 15 -46.28 3.48 10.73
C LEU A 15 -45.09 4.05 9.97
N ALA A 16 -45.13 5.33 9.58
CA ALA A 16 -44.02 6.00 8.93
C ALA A 16 -42.79 6.07 9.85
N LEU A 17 -42.96 6.39 11.13
CA LEU A 17 -41.87 6.42 12.11
C LEU A 17 -41.22 5.05 12.29
N VAL A 18 -42.01 3.97 12.33
CA VAL A 18 -41.49 2.59 12.45
C VAL A 18 -40.82 2.13 11.15
N LEU A 19 -41.47 2.33 9.99
CA LEU A 19 -40.96 1.87 8.70
C LEU A 19 -39.70 2.63 8.24
N PHE A 20 -39.59 3.91 8.60
CA PHE A 20 -38.45 4.77 8.28
C PHE A 20 -37.53 5.03 9.47
N HIS A 21 -37.69 4.29 10.57
CA HIS A 21 -36.88 4.47 11.79
C HIS A 21 -35.38 4.50 11.49
N ASP A 22 -34.88 3.49 10.77
CA ASP A 22 -33.46 3.36 10.41
C ASP A 22 -32.94 4.57 9.60
N PHE A 23 -33.82 5.18 8.79
CA PHE A 23 -33.52 6.36 7.99
C PHE A 23 -33.48 7.63 8.85
N TRP A 24 -34.46 7.83 9.74
CA TRP A 24 -34.50 8.99 10.64
C TRP A 24 -33.32 9.01 11.62
N VAL A 25 -32.98 7.86 12.19
CA VAL A 25 -31.79 7.71 13.03
C VAL A 25 -30.54 8.04 12.23
N GLY A 26 -30.41 7.46 11.04
CA GLY A 26 -29.28 7.71 10.15
C GLY A 26 -29.11 9.20 9.84
N LEU A 27 -30.19 9.88 9.46
CA LEU A 27 -30.20 11.31 9.15
C LEU A 27 -29.80 12.19 10.35
N THR A 28 -30.14 11.76 11.57
CA THR A 28 -29.77 12.47 12.81
C THR A 28 -28.31 12.25 13.17
N LEU A 29 -27.81 11.02 13.01
CA LEU A 29 -26.43 10.66 13.37
C LEU A 29 -25.40 11.09 12.32
N GLN A 30 -25.79 11.18 11.05
CA GLN A 30 -24.89 11.51 9.95
C GLN A 30 -24.04 12.76 10.20
N PRO A 31 -24.60 13.95 10.51
CA PRO A 31 -23.77 15.15 10.73
C PRO A 31 -22.85 15.03 11.95
N ILE A 32 -23.27 14.25 12.96
CA ILE A 32 -22.45 14.00 14.16
C ILE A 32 -21.25 13.13 13.79
N VAL A 33 -21.47 12.06 13.03
CA VAL A 33 -20.41 11.15 12.58
C VAL A 33 -19.47 11.85 11.61
N GLU A 34 -19.98 12.61 10.64
CA GLU A 34 -19.18 13.42 9.72
C GLU A 34 -18.25 14.37 10.48
N LYS A 35 -18.78 15.10 11.47
CA LYS A 35 -17.99 16.02 12.31
C LYS A 35 -16.91 15.27 13.08
N GLN A 36 -17.27 14.20 13.77
CA GLN A 36 -16.33 13.41 14.58
C GLN A 36 -15.20 12.79 13.74
N LEU A 37 -15.53 12.24 12.57
CA LEU A 37 -14.51 11.71 11.67
C LEU A 37 -13.65 12.84 11.09
N THR A 38 -14.26 13.96 10.68
CA THR A 38 -13.50 15.11 10.15
C THR A 38 -12.49 15.63 11.17
N GLU A 39 -12.89 15.73 12.44
CA GLU A 39 -12.02 16.11 13.55
C GLU A 39 -10.91 15.07 13.79
N ALA A 40 -11.25 13.78 13.79
CA ALA A 40 -10.28 12.69 14.04
C ALA A 40 -9.22 12.55 12.93
N PHE A 41 -9.60 12.73 11.66
CA PHE A 41 -8.69 12.58 10.52
C PHE A 41 -8.09 13.91 10.04
N ALA A 42 -8.55 15.04 10.57
CA ALA A 42 -8.28 16.39 10.08
C ALA A 42 -8.43 16.54 8.55
N MET A 43 -9.42 15.86 7.98
CA MET A 43 -9.75 15.88 6.56
C MET A 43 -11.25 16.00 6.38
N PRO A 44 -11.74 16.76 5.38
CA PRO A 44 -13.17 16.87 5.14
C PRO A 44 -13.79 15.51 4.84
N ILE A 45 -14.80 15.13 5.62
CA ILE A 45 -15.56 13.89 5.41
C ILE A 45 -17.01 14.21 5.07
N ASN A 46 -17.51 13.51 4.05
CA ASN A 46 -18.89 13.57 3.61
C ASN A 46 -19.50 12.18 3.65
N ILE A 47 -20.69 12.04 4.22
CA ILE A 47 -21.44 10.80 4.26
C ILE A 47 -22.76 11.02 3.51
N ASP A 48 -23.14 10.09 2.64
CA ASP A 48 -24.45 10.10 1.98
C ASP A 48 -25.24 8.86 2.38
N GLY A 49 -26.54 9.08 2.63
CA GLY A 49 -27.53 8.03 2.84
C GLY A 49 -27.23 7.10 4.00
N MET A 50 -26.75 7.63 5.13
CA MET A 50 -26.54 6.84 6.34
C MET A 50 -27.85 6.23 6.82
N LYS A 51 -27.84 4.94 7.16
CA LYS A 51 -28.96 4.23 7.79
C LYS A 51 -28.43 3.40 8.96
N VAL A 52 -29.12 3.43 10.08
CA VAL A 52 -28.71 2.68 11.28
C VAL A 52 -29.85 1.82 11.76
N ARG A 53 -29.66 0.50 11.69
CA ARG A 53 -30.58 -0.50 12.21
C ARG A 53 -30.05 -1.04 13.53
N PHE A 54 -30.67 -0.64 14.63
CA PHE A 54 -30.26 -1.11 15.96
C PHE A 54 -30.64 -2.57 16.22
N TRP A 55 -31.77 -3.05 15.68
CA TRP A 55 -32.28 -4.40 15.91
C TRP A 55 -32.80 -5.03 14.60
N PRO A 56 -32.57 -6.33 14.34
CA PRO A 56 -31.80 -7.29 15.15
C PRO A 56 -30.29 -7.26 14.90
N SER A 57 -29.80 -6.54 13.89
CA SER A 57 -28.47 -6.80 13.31
C SER A 57 -27.40 -5.74 13.55
N GLY A 58 -27.63 -4.71 14.36
CA GLY A 58 -26.66 -3.63 14.60
C GLY A 58 -25.96 -3.09 13.36
N ARG A 59 -26.74 -2.94 12.28
CA ARG A 59 -26.21 -2.68 10.94
C ARG A 59 -26.18 -1.19 10.70
N VAL A 60 -25.01 -0.68 10.35
CA VAL A 60 -24.81 0.67 9.83
C VAL A 60 -24.56 0.55 8.34
N TYR A 61 -25.33 1.29 7.54
CA TYR A 61 -25.17 1.34 6.10
C TYR A 61 -24.87 2.77 5.68
N PHE A 62 -23.94 2.93 4.75
CA PHE A 62 -23.65 4.17 4.07
C PHE A 62 -23.86 3.96 2.57
N LYS A 63 -24.65 4.82 1.93
CA LYS A 63 -24.71 4.82 0.47
C LYS A 63 -23.36 5.29 -0.09
N LYS A 64 -22.77 6.30 0.55
CA LYS A 64 -21.44 6.80 0.23
C LYS A 64 -20.74 7.33 1.47
N ILE A 65 -19.43 7.18 1.54
CA ILE A 65 -18.56 7.88 2.48
C ILE A 65 -17.32 8.35 1.73
N GLU A 66 -16.96 9.61 1.86
CA GLU A 66 -15.84 10.23 1.15
C GLU A 66 -14.96 10.98 2.15
N CYS A 67 -13.64 10.76 2.06
CA CYS A 67 -12.63 11.58 2.72
C CYS A 67 -11.87 12.32 1.63
N PHE A 68 -11.89 13.65 1.68
CA PHE A 68 -11.22 14.49 0.69
C PHE A 68 -9.81 14.82 1.12
N ASN A 69 -8.88 14.83 0.15
CA ASN A 69 -7.56 15.38 0.41
C ASN A 69 -7.65 16.91 0.57
N PRO A 70 -6.70 17.52 1.29
CA PRO A 70 -6.52 18.96 1.28
C PRO A 70 -6.29 19.53 -0.14
N PRO A 71 -6.58 20.83 -0.37
CA PRO A 71 -6.53 21.45 -1.70
C PRO A 71 -5.17 21.39 -2.40
N GLU A 72 -4.07 21.20 -1.67
CA GLU A 72 -2.71 21.09 -2.23
C GLU A 72 -2.45 19.79 -3.00
N PHE A 73 -3.28 18.75 -2.82
CA PHE A 73 -3.17 17.48 -3.55
C PHE A 73 -3.99 17.53 -4.84
N LYS A 74 -3.47 16.96 -5.95
CA LYS A 74 -4.22 16.89 -7.21
C LYS A 74 -5.36 15.88 -7.14
N GLN A 75 -5.12 14.76 -6.45
CA GLN A 75 -6.11 13.74 -6.21
C GLN A 75 -7.12 14.29 -5.20
N LYS A 76 -8.34 14.58 -5.64
CA LYS A 76 -9.37 15.16 -4.77
C LYS A 76 -9.80 14.22 -3.63
N ARG A 77 -9.94 12.93 -3.92
CA ARG A 77 -10.46 11.93 -2.97
C ARG A 77 -9.33 11.06 -2.44
N HIS A 78 -9.12 11.09 -1.13
CA HIS A 78 -8.19 10.21 -0.44
C HIS A 78 -8.79 8.82 -0.27
N PHE A 79 -10.04 8.79 0.18
CA PHE A 79 -10.81 7.58 0.44
C PHE A 79 -12.24 7.78 -0.05
N GLU A 80 -12.81 6.75 -0.65
CA GLU A 80 -14.23 6.70 -1.00
C GLU A 80 -14.75 5.27 -0.86
N GLY A 81 -15.88 5.11 -0.18
CA GLY A 81 -16.62 3.86 -0.09
C GLY A 81 -18.03 4.05 -0.61
N GLU A 82 -18.51 3.15 -1.48
CA GLU A 82 -19.90 3.12 -1.95
C GLU A 82 -20.58 1.83 -1.51
N GLU A 83 -21.86 1.96 -1.14
CA GLU A 83 -22.70 0.88 -0.59
C GLU A 83 -21.97 0.11 0.52
N VAL A 84 -21.53 0.84 1.55
CA VAL A 84 -20.77 0.29 2.68
C VAL A 84 -21.74 -0.24 3.73
N SER A 85 -21.54 -1.47 4.19
CA SER A 85 -22.32 -2.09 5.27
C SER A 85 -21.41 -2.57 6.40
N ILE A 86 -21.65 -2.08 7.61
CA ILE A 86 -20.94 -2.45 8.83
C ILE A 86 -21.93 -3.13 9.78
N ILE A 87 -21.58 -4.32 10.27
CA ILE A 87 -22.36 -5.07 11.26
C ILE A 87 -21.63 -4.99 12.60
N LEU A 88 -22.21 -4.25 13.54
CA LEU A 88 -21.66 -4.04 14.89
C LEU A 88 -22.26 -5.03 15.88
N ASP A 89 -21.42 -5.51 16.80
CA ASP A 89 -21.85 -6.27 17.96
C ASP A 89 -22.14 -5.35 19.15
N TRP A 90 -23.41 -4.97 19.32
CA TRP A 90 -23.81 -4.10 20.43
C TRP A 90 -23.64 -4.74 21.81
N GLU A 91 -23.69 -6.07 21.90
CA GLU A 91 -23.47 -6.75 23.18
C GLU A 91 -22.00 -6.68 23.59
N ALA A 92 -21.08 -6.67 22.61
CA ALA A 92 -19.65 -6.51 22.85
C ALA A 92 -19.31 -5.13 23.44
N LEU A 93 -20.07 -4.06 23.10
CA LEU A 93 -19.86 -2.73 23.66
C LEU A 93 -20.00 -2.71 25.19
N LYS A 94 -20.90 -3.54 25.76
CA LYS A 94 -21.06 -3.67 27.23
C LYS A 94 -19.79 -4.19 27.91
N LYS A 95 -18.90 -4.82 27.16
CA LYS A 95 -17.61 -5.37 27.60
C LYS A 95 -16.43 -4.50 27.15
N LYS A 96 -16.65 -3.21 26.83
CA LYS A 96 -15.64 -2.29 26.29
C LYS A 96 -14.94 -2.83 25.03
N CYS A 97 -15.67 -3.55 24.19
CA CYS A 97 -15.17 -4.11 22.95
C CYS A 97 -15.95 -3.54 21.77
N ILE A 98 -15.27 -2.82 20.89
CA ILE A 98 -15.82 -2.43 19.59
C ILE A 98 -15.57 -3.60 18.65
N ARG A 99 -16.61 -4.42 18.42
CA ARG A 99 -16.53 -5.56 17.51
C ARG A 99 -17.35 -5.32 16.25
N ILE A 100 -16.65 -5.31 15.12
CA ILE A 100 -17.23 -5.31 13.77
C ILE A 100 -17.24 -6.75 13.28
N LYS A 101 -18.43 -7.37 13.24
CA LYS A 101 -18.62 -8.74 12.74
C LYS A 101 -18.35 -8.82 11.23
N ARG A 102 -18.72 -7.78 10.50
CA ARG A 102 -18.48 -7.66 9.06
C ARG A 102 -18.46 -6.20 8.65
N ALA A 103 -17.42 -5.78 7.95
CA ALA A 103 -17.40 -4.55 7.17
C ALA A 103 -17.36 -4.94 5.69
N HIS A 104 -18.33 -4.51 4.89
CA HIS A 104 -18.40 -4.84 3.47
C HIS A 104 -18.43 -3.56 2.64
N PHE A 105 -17.53 -3.49 1.65
CA PHE A 105 -17.41 -2.41 0.70
C PHE A 105 -17.73 -2.94 -0.70
N LYS A 106 -18.82 -2.46 -1.29
CA LYS A 106 -19.14 -2.82 -2.66
C LYS A 106 -18.23 -2.12 -3.66
N LYS A 107 -17.98 -0.82 -3.45
CA LYS A 107 -16.88 -0.11 -4.11
C LYS A 107 -16.00 0.61 -3.11
N PHE A 108 -14.72 0.68 -3.45
CA PHE A 108 -13.70 1.29 -2.61
C PHE A 108 -12.66 2.02 -3.46
N LEU A 109 -12.22 3.17 -3.02
CA LEU A 109 -11.05 3.86 -3.54
C LEU A 109 -10.18 4.25 -2.36
N PHE A 110 -8.89 3.96 -2.46
CA PHE A 110 -7.87 4.55 -1.60
C PHE A 110 -6.74 5.09 -2.47
N ALA A 111 -6.42 6.36 -2.29
CA ALA A 111 -5.49 7.07 -3.14
C ALA A 111 -4.41 7.75 -2.31
N VAL A 112 -3.17 7.35 -2.58
CA VAL A 112 -1.95 7.91 -2.01
C VAL A 112 -1.34 8.84 -3.05
N GLU A 113 -1.03 10.06 -2.64
CA GLU A 113 -0.33 11.04 -3.47
C GLU A 113 0.85 11.60 -2.70
N THR A 114 2.02 11.61 -3.34
CA THR A 114 3.26 12.16 -2.79
C THR A 114 3.84 13.21 -3.73
N TYR A 115 4.32 14.34 -3.19
CA TYR A 115 4.93 15.41 -3.97
C TYR A 115 6.00 16.18 -3.18
N MET A 116 6.88 16.89 -3.88
CA MET A 116 7.92 17.74 -3.28
C MET A 116 7.42 19.17 -3.04
N THR A 117 7.76 19.73 -1.88
CA THR A 117 7.68 21.17 -1.59
C THR A 117 9.07 21.71 -1.27
N SER A 118 9.21 23.04 -1.13
CA SER A 118 10.43 23.67 -0.63
C SER A 118 10.83 23.22 0.78
N ARG A 119 9.88 22.69 1.56
CA ARG A 119 10.10 22.20 2.94
C ARG A 119 10.31 20.68 3.01
N GLY A 120 10.40 20.00 1.87
CA GLY A 120 10.52 18.54 1.79
C GLY A 120 9.28 17.87 1.21
N THR A 121 9.17 16.57 1.42
CA THR A 121 8.06 15.78 0.87
C THR A 121 6.79 15.92 1.66
N ARG A 122 5.68 15.93 0.92
CA ARG A 122 4.33 15.81 1.45
C ARG A 122 3.69 14.54 0.89
N THR A 123 3.03 13.79 1.75
CA THR A 123 2.14 12.70 1.38
C THR A 123 0.82 12.87 2.12
N ASN A 124 -0.30 12.56 1.44
CA ASN A 124 -1.61 12.69 2.05
C ASN A 124 -1.85 11.67 3.18
N THR A 125 -1.23 10.50 3.13
CA THR A 125 -1.31 9.49 4.19
C THR A 125 -0.70 9.95 5.50
N PHE A 126 0.29 10.87 5.46
CA PHE A 126 0.93 11.40 6.67
C PHE A 126 -0.04 12.24 7.49
N ILE A 127 -1.03 12.87 6.86
CA ILE A 127 -2.05 13.63 7.57
C ILE A 127 -2.88 12.70 8.46
N TRP A 128 -3.28 11.52 7.96
CA TRP A 128 -3.96 10.51 8.79
C TRP A 128 -3.05 10.04 9.93
N TYR A 129 -1.82 9.68 9.60
CA TYR A 129 -0.84 9.17 10.57
C TYR A 129 -0.59 10.15 11.72
N HIS A 130 -0.35 11.43 11.40
CA HIS A 130 -0.14 12.50 12.38
C HIS A 130 -1.36 12.74 13.27
N ASN A 131 -2.56 12.87 12.69
CA ASN A 131 -3.75 13.18 13.48
C ASN A 131 -4.24 12.00 14.34
N MET A 132 -3.84 10.77 13.99
CA MET A 132 -4.01 9.61 14.87
C MET A 132 -2.99 9.57 16.03
N GLY A 133 -2.06 10.53 16.09
CA GLY A 133 -0.99 10.55 17.09
C GLY A 133 0.03 9.43 16.91
N LEU A 134 0.18 8.91 15.69
CA LEU A 134 1.11 7.83 15.38
C LEU A 134 2.53 8.35 15.08
N ASP A 135 2.72 9.66 15.01
CA ASP A 135 3.99 10.29 14.66
C ASP A 135 4.73 10.93 15.85
N GLY A 136 4.26 10.70 17.07
CA GLY A 136 4.96 11.14 18.28
C GLY A 136 6.32 10.45 18.46
N ASP A 137 7.19 11.04 19.29
CA ASP A 137 8.53 10.54 19.67
C ASP A 137 8.52 9.17 20.40
N ASP A 138 7.37 8.49 20.44
CA ASP A 138 7.31 7.07 20.74
C ASP A 138 7.93 6.33 19.55
N ASP A 139 9.26 6.30 19.55
CA ASP A 139 10.12 5.33 18.87
C ASP A 139 9.30 4.05 18.74
N PRO A 140 8.77 3.70 17.54
CA PRO A 140 7.56 2.90 17.39
C PRO A 140 7.74 1.73 18.30
N ALA A 141 7.08 1.77 19.47
CA ALA A 141 7.49 0.91 20.57
C ALA A 141 7.23 -0.46 20.02
N MET A 142 8.31 -1.11 19.60
CA MET A 142 8.24 -2.36 18.91
C MET A 142 7.90 -3.30 20.02
N ASN A 143 6.60 -3.42 20.24
CA ASN A 143 6.01 -4.22 21.28
C ASN A 143 6.19 -5.61 20.74
N PHE A 144 7.40 -6.13 20.82
CA PHE A 144 7.68 -7.49 20.44
C PHE A 144 7.01 -8.39 21.48
N PRO A 145 6.46 -9.54 21.07
CA PRO A 145 5.98 -10.51 22.02
C PRO A 145 7.20 -10.97 22.85
N LYS A 146 7.27 -10.57 24.12
CA LYS A 146 8.26 -11.14 25.04
C LYS A 146 7.96 -12.64 25.18
N HIS A 147 8.98 -13.47 25.43
CA HIS A 147 8.79 -14.92 25.65
C HIS A 147 7.73 -15.26 26.71
N ASP A 148 7.42 -14.32 27.61
CA ASP A 148 6.41 -14.43 28.66
C ASP A 148 5.11 -13.63 28.35
N ALA A 149 4.77 -13.45 27.07
CA ALA A 149 3.55 -12.74 26.70
C ALA A 149 2.32 -13.43 27.33
N PRO A 150 1.43 -12.68 28.02
CA PRO A 150 0.23 -13.26 28.62
C PRO A 150 -0.65 -13.86 27.52
N SER A 151 -1.52 -14.81 27.89
CA SER A 151 -2.51 -15.31 26.94
C SER A 151 -3.44 -14.16 26.50
N LEU A 152 -4.03 -14.28 25.31
CA LEU A 152 -4.98 -13.26 24.83
C LEU A 152 -6.10 -12.99 25.85
N ASP A 153 -6.64 -14.05 26.47
CA ASP A 153 -7.71 -13.91 27.45
C ASP A 153 -7.26 -13.14 28.70
N GLN A 154 -6.02 -13.38 29.15
CA GLN A 154 -5.40 -12.62 30.24
C GLN A 154 -5.22 -11.16 29.84
N ALA A 155 -4.65 -10.89 28.67
CA ALA A 155 -4.44 -9.53 28.16
C ALA A 155 -5.75 -8.75 28.02
N VAL A 156 -6.81 -9.40 27.54
CA VAL A 156 -8.15 -8.81 27.43
C VAL A 156 -8.73 -8.51 28.82
N ALA A 157 -8.58 -9.42 29.78
CA ALA A 157 -9.05 -9.21 31.15
C ALA A 157 -8.31 -8.04 31.80
N GLU A 158 -6.98 -7.96 31.64
CA GLU A 158 -6.15 -6.87 32.17
C GLU A 158 -6.47 -5.52 31.53
N ALA A 159 -6.60 -5.47 30.19
CA ALA A 159 -6.96 -4.25 29.47
C ALA A 159 -8.35 -3.74 29.92
N SER A 160 -9.31 -4.65 30.05
CA SER A 160 -10.65 -4.35 30.56
C SER A 160 -10.62 -3.83 32.00
N ALA A 161 -9.83 -4.45 32.89
CA ALA A 161 -9.63 -4.00 34.27
C ALA A 161 -9.00 -2.60 34.34
N LYS A 162 -8.10 -2.27 33.41
CA LYS A 162 -7.53 -0.92 33.22
C LYS A 162 -8.48 0.04 32.49
N GLY A 163 -9.69 -0.41 32.16
CA GLY A 163 -10.71 0.36 31.49
C GLY A 163 -10.44 0.69 30.02
N LYS A 164 -9.49 0.02 29.38
CA LYS A 164 -9.11 0.20 27.97
C LYS A 164 -10.12 -0.47 27.03
N TRP A 165 -10.24 0.07 25.83
CA TRP A 165 -11.08 -0.49 24.77
C TRP A 165 -10.32 -1.53 23.95
N ARG A 166 -11.02 -2.60 23.57
CA ARG A 166 -10.58 -3.58 22.56
C ARG A 166 -11.26 -3.29 21.23
N VAL A 167 -10.56 -3.45 20.12
CA VAL A 167 -11.12 -3.27 18.77
C VAL A 167 -10.94 -4.56 17.97
N MET A 168 -12.04 -5.10 17.47
CA MET A 168 -12.06 -6.33 16.67
C MET A 168 -12.75 -6.09 15.33
N ILE A 169 -12.15 -6.61 14.25
CA ILE A 169 -12.79 -6.73 12.95
C ILE A 169 -12.70 -8.19 12.54
N ASP A 170 -13.81 -8.90 12.69
CA ASP A 170 -13.86 -10.33 12.38
C ASP A 170 -13.62 -10.54 10.87
N ARG A 171 -14.21 -9.68 10.04
CA ARG A 171 -14.10 -9.76 8.58
C ARG A 171 -14.34 -8.42 7.90
N LEU A 172 -13.40 -8.01 7.05
CA LEU A 172 -13.55 -6.93 6.09
C LEU A 172 -13.61 -7.55 4.68
N GLU A 173 -14.57 -7.14 3.87
CA GLU A 173 -14.77 -7.66 2.52
C GLU A 173 -14.85 -6.53 1.51
N LEU A 174 -14.32 -6.81 0.32
CA LEU A 174 -14.25 -5.88 -0.79
C LEU A 174 -14.68 -6.57 -2.08
N ASP A 175 -15.67 -6.00 -2.79
CA ASP A 175 -16.15 -6.55 -4.07
C ASP A 175 -15.46 -5.90 -5.28
N ASN A 176 -15.13 -4.61 -5.18
CA ASN A 176 -14.51 -3.85 -6.27
C ASN A 176 -13.77 -2.60 -5.76
N GLY A 177 -12.47 -2.72 -5.55
CA GLY A 177 -11.63 -1.63 -5.06
C GLY A 177 -10.64 -1.12 -6.10
N THR A 178 -10.25 0.13 -5.88
CA THR A 178 -9.16 0.79 -6.58
C THR A 178 -8.15 1.30 -5.56
N PHE A 179 -6.88 0.93 -5.74
CA PHE A 179 -5.77 1.53 -5.02
C PHE A 179 -4.91 2.31 -6.02
N LEU A 180 -4.74 3.60 -5.76
CA LEU A 180 -3.91 4.49 -6.56
C LEU A 180 -2.73 4.94 -5.72
N PHE A 181 -1.52 4.80 -6.24
CA PHE A 181 -0.35 5.49 -5.71
C PHE A 181 0.19 6.39 -6.81
N ASN A 182 0.19 7.70 -6.58
CA ASN A 182 0.71 8.69 -7.50
C ASN A 182 1.92 9.39 -6.86
N ASP A 183 3.09 9.19 -7.46
CA ASP A 183 4.27 9.94 -7.09
C ASP A 183 4.57 11.04 -8.10
N ARG A 184 4.61 12.26 -7.58
CA ARG A 184 4.79 13.50 -8.33
C ARG A 184 6.02 14.28 -7.88
N ARG A 185 6.96 13.64 -7.18
CA ARG A 185 8.18 14.31 -6.70
C ARG A 185 9.11 14.74 -7.84
N ASP A 186 9.15 13.98 -8.93
CA ASP A 186 9.93 14.31 -10.11
C ASP A 186 9.07 15.06 -11.15
N SER A 187 9.47 16.30 -11.46
CA SER A 187 8.76 17.20 -12.38
C SER A 187 8.99 16.77 -13.83
N GLY A 188 8.22 15.79 -14.32
CA GLY A 188 8.27 15.44 -15.74
C GLY A 188 7.50 14.21 -16.17
N GLN A 189 7.15 13.30 -15.25
CA GLN A 189 6.39 12.09 -15.58
C GLN A 189 5.45 11.72 -14.43
N GLU A 190 4.23 11.29 -14.77
CA GLU A 190 3.28 10.75 -13.79
C GLU A 190 3.68 9.31 -13.46
N ARG A 191 4.19 9.08 -12.25
CA ARG A 191 4.58 7.74 -11.78
C ARG A 191 3.43 7.18 -10.96
N GLN A 192 2.59 6.41 -11.65
CA GLN A 192 1.36 5.89 -11.07
C GLN A 192 1.39 4.37 -10.96
N TRP A 193 1.10 3.85 -9.78
CA TRP A 193 0.71 2.47 -9.58
C TRP A 193 -0.79 2.40 -9.40
N ILE A 194 -1.42 1.55 -10.20
CA ILE A 194 -2.86 1.48 -10.32
C ILE A 194 -3.22 0.02 -10.11
N PHE A 195 -3.95 -0.23 -9.02
CA PHE A 195 -4.62 -1.48 -8.80
C PHE A 195 -6.12 -1.22 -8.93
N GLU A 196 -6.79 -2.00 -9.76
CA GLU A 196 -8.22 -1.84 -10.04
C GLU A 196 -8.90 -3.20 -9.91
N LYS A 197 -10.23 -3.19 -9.79
CA LYS A 197 -11.04 -4.41 -9.66
C LYS A 197 -10.58 -5.30 -8.50
N LEU A 198 -10.02 -4.69 -7.45
CA LEU A 198 -9.57 -5.40 -6.26
C LEU A 198 -10.78 -6.01 -5.57
N LYS A 199 -10.74 -7.31 -5.31
CA LYS A 199 -11.73 -8.03 -4.52
C LYS A 199 -11.05 -9.00 -3.58
N GLY A 200 -11.68 -9.24 -2.44
CA GLY A 200 -11.09 -10.10 -1.43
C GLY A 200 -11.56 -9.78 -0.02
N TYR A 201 -10.76 -10.19 0.95
CA TYR A 201 -11.10 -10.03 2.36
C TYR A 201 -9.87 -9.95 3.26
N TRP A 202 -10.10 -9.41 4.45
CA TRP A 202 -9.18 -9.41 5.58
C TRP A 202 -9.94 -9.89 6.81
N GLU A 203 -9.36 -10.78 7.60
CA GLU A 203 -10.02 -11.37 8.75
C GLU A 203 -9.08 -11.48 9.95
N GLY A 204 -9.65 -11.49 11.15
CA GLY A 204 -8.92 -11.76 12.39
C GLY A 204 -8.25 -10.56 13.06
N PHE A 205 -8.58 -9.32 12.68
CA PHE A 205 -8.03 -8.12 13.34
C PHE A 205 -8.53 -8.03 14.79
N ASP A 206 -7.60 -7.89 15.73
CA ASP A 206 -7.88 -7.93 17.16
C ASP A 206 -6.86 -7.11 17.95
N PHE A 207 -7.14 -5.81 18.09
CA PHE A 207 -6.30 -4.87 18.82
C PHE A 207 -6.66 -4.85 20.31
N VAL A 208 -5.66 -5.13 21.14
CA VAL A 208 -5.73 -5.05 22.60
C VAL A 208 -4.61 -4.13 23.09
N SER A 209 -4.98 -3.04 23.77
CA SER A 209 -4.02 -2.05 24.25
C SER A 209 -2.94 -2.67 25.14
N GLY A 210 -1.66 -2.50 24.74
CA GLY A 210 -0.50 -2.99 25.49
C GLY A 210 -0.22 -4.49 25.33
N TYR A 211 -0.84 -5.15 24.34
CA TYR A 211 -0.62 -6.55 24.02
C TYR A 211 -0.16 -6.70 22.57
N THR A 212 0.76 -7.64 22.37
CA THR A 212 1.21 -8.05 21.04
C THR A 212 1.12 -9.57 20.95
N SER A 213 0.41 -10.06 19.95
CA SER A 213 0.28 -11.50 19.70
C SER A 213 1.64 -12.15 19.36
N PRO A 214 1.94 -13.35 19.89
CA PRO A 214 3.15 -14.10 19.50
C PRO A 214 3.04 -14.76 18.12
N SER A 215 1.89 -14.64 17.43
CA SER A 215 1.65 -15.26 16.13
C SER A 215 0.83 -14.38 15.20
N PHE A 216 0.95 -14.61 13.89
CA PHE A 216 0.08 -14.01 12.89
C PHE A 216 -1.35 -14.53 13.04
N ARG A 217 -2.25 -13.66 13.50
CA ARG A 217 -3.67 -13.98 13.74
C ARG A 217 -4.58 -13.49 12.62
N GLU A 218 -4.08 -12.60 11.79
CA GLU A 218 -4.83 -12.02 10.70
C GLU A 218 -4.48 -12.71 9.38
N TYR A 219 -5.43 -12.74 8.46
CA TYR A 219 -5.23 -13.23 7.10
C TYR A 219 -5.84 -12.27 6.10
N ILE A 220 -5.10 -12.00 5.02
CA ILE A 220 -5.53 -11.14 3.93
C ILE A 220 -5.46 -11.90 2.61
N ARG A 221 -6.44 -11.67 1.75
CA ARG A 221 -6.45 -12.14 0.37
C ARG A 221 -7.09 -11.11 -0.54
N LEU A 222 -6.39 -10.74 -1.61
CA LEU A 222 -6.82 -9.79 -2.63
C LEU A 222 -6.51 -10.33 -4.02
N GLU A 223 -7.41 -10.10 -4.96
CA GLU A 223 -7.19 -10.34 -6.38
C GLU A 223 -7.76 -9.17 -7.20
N GLY A 224 -7.17 -8.87 -8.35
CA GLY A 224 -7.62 -7.77 -9.19
C GLY A 224 -6.72 -7.58 -10.40
N THR A 225 -6.56 -6.35 -10.82
CA THR A 225 -5.68 -5.98 -11.93
C THR A 225 -4.64 -4.94 -11.51
N PHE A 226 -3.49 -4.97 -12.17
CA PHE A 226 -2.40 -4.02 -12.01
C PHE A 226 -2.07 -3.37 -13.36
N GLY A 227 -2.03 -2.03 -13.40
CA GLY A 227 -1.90 -1.28 -14.65
C GLY A 227 -3.18 -1.30 -15.49
N ARG A 228 -3.14 -0.67 -16.66
CA ARG A 228 -4.29 -0.44 -17.54
C ARG A 228 -4.08 -0.93 -18.97
N HIS A 229 -2.85 -1.06 -19.47
CA HIS A 229 -2.62 -1.24 -20.92
C HIS A 229 -1.50 -2.26 -21.29
N PRO A 230 -1.84 -3.56 -21.42
CA PRO A 230 -3.03 -4.21 -20.89
C PRO A 230 -2.96 -4.37 -19.36
N PRO A 231 -4.10 -4.50 -18.68
CA PRO A 231 -4.13 -4.71 -17.23
C PRO A 231 -3.58 -6.10 -16.90
N ALA A 232 -2.52 -6.14 -16.08
CA ALA A 232 -1.93 -7.36 -15.55
C ALA A 232 -2.86 -8.00 -14.52
N LYS A 233 -2.80 -9.32 -14.34
CA LYS A 233 -3.51 -9.99 -13.24
C LYS A 233 -2.73 -9.78 -11.95
N PHE A 234 -3.41 -9.39 -10.87
CA PHE A 234 -2.83 -9.27 -9.54
C PHE A 234 -3.47 -10.26 -8.58
N ARG A 235 -2.65 -10.90 -7.74
CA ARG A 235 -3.06 -11.69 -6.57
C ARG A 235 -2.11 -11.41 -5.42
N GLY A 236 -2.64 -11.22 -4.23
CA GLY A 236 -1.88 -11.10 -2.99
C GLY A 236 -2.59 -11.84 -1.88
N GLU A 237 -1.87 -12.66 -1.12
CA GLU A 237 -2.43 -13.32 0.06
C GLU A 237 -1.36 -13.59 1.10
N GLY A 238 -1.76 -13.70 2.35
CA GLY A 238 -0.80 -13.89 3.42
C GLY A 238 -1.37 -13.73 4.80
N LYS A 239 -0.51 -13.95 5.79
CA LYS A 239 -0.81 -13.70 7.18
C LYS A 239 -0.24 -12.36 7.60
N CYS A 240 -0.92 -11.68 8.51
CA CYS A 240 -0.46 -10.40 9.04
C CYS A 240 -0.78 -10.28 10.53
N GLN A 241 -0.28 -9.20 11.11
CA GLN A 241 -0.50 -8.84 12.50
C GLN A 241 -0.47 -7.31 12.63
N PHE A 242 -1.23 -6.62 11.78
CA PHE A 242 -1.25 -5.17 11.71
C PHE A 242 -1.84 -4.51 12.96
N ALA A 243 -2.61 -5.25 13.77
CA ALA A 243 -3.04 -4.80 15.08
C ALA A 243 -1.88 -4.52 16.04
N ASP A 244 -0.78 -5.29 15.95
CA ASP A 244 0.27 -5.27 16.95
C ASP A 244 1.63 -4.79 16.40
N GLY A 245 1.71 -4.48 15.11
CA GLY A 245 2.92 -3.98 14.45
C GLY A 245 2.94 -4.25 12.95
N ASN A 246 4.08 -3.96 12.30
CA ASN A 246 4.25 -4.16 10.86
C ASN A 246 4.71 -5.58 10.51
N ASN A 247 4.17 -6.62 11.18
CA ASN A 247 4.54 -8.00 10.90
C ASN A 247 3.62 -8.59 9.82
N PHE A 248 4.21 -9.28 8.85
CA PHE A 248 3.46 -9.96 7.79
C PHE A 248 4.26 -11.08 7.12
N ASP A 249 3.56 -12.07 6.59
CA ASP A 249 4.08 -13.10 5.69
C ASP A 249 3.15 -13.17 4.48
N ILE A 250 3.54 -12.48 3.41
CA ILE A 250 2.69 -12.21 2.25
C ILE A 250 3.34 -12.71 0.98
N HIS A 251 2.53 -13.33 0.14
CA HIS A 251 2.85 -13.71 -1.21
C HIS A 251 2.07 -12.84 -2.18
N THR A 252 2.76 -12.28 -3.19
CA THR A 252 2.10 -11.51 -4.25
C THR A 252 2.56 -11.98 -5.62
N MET A 253 1.68 -11.78 -6.59
CA MET A 253 1.89 -12.17 -7.97
C MET A 253 1.25 -11.15 -8.90
N ILE A 254 2.01 -10.72 -9.90
CA ILE A 254 1.57 -9.93 -11.03
C ILE A 254 1.91 -10.72 -12.29
N GLU A 255 0.94 -10.97 -13.17
CA GLU A 255 1.16 -11.72 -14.41
C GLU A 255 0.66 -10.93 -15.62
N GLY A 256 1.48 -10.89 -16.67
CA GLY A 256 1.10 -10.27 -17.94
C GLY A 256 1.20 -8.75 -17.94
N GLY A 257 2.04 -8.16 -17.08
CA GLY A 257 2.19 -6.71 -17.00
C GLY A 257 2.92 -6.11 -18.19
N SER A 258 2.47 -4.94 -18.64
CA SER A 258 3.08 -4.23 -19.76
C SER A 258 4.34 -3.51 -19.34
N ILE A 259 5.47 -3.84 -19.95
CA ILE A 259 6.75 -3.17 -19.68
C ILE A 259 6.69 -1.68 -20.07
N SER A 260 5.95 -1.34 -21.12
CA SER A 260 5.85 0.04 -21.62
C SER A 260 5.05 0.97 -20.71
N GLU A 261 4.08 0.44 -19.96
CA GLU A 261 3.28 1.20 -18.98
C GLU A 261 4.14 1.68 -17.80
N TYR A 262 5.23 0.96 -17.53
CA TYR A 262 6.21 1.30 -16.52
C TYR A 262 7.56 1.67 -17.15
N SER A 263 7.53 2.24 -18.36
CA SER A 263 8.74 2.68 -19.08
C SER A 263 9.57 3.68 -18.29
N PHE A 264 8.97 4.45 -17.38
CA PHE A 264 9.70 5.30 -16.43
C PHE A 264 10.67 4.47 -15.58
N LEU A 265 10.32 3.25 -15.15
CA LEU A 265 11.21 2.33 -14.44
C LEU A 265 12.40 1.85 -15.29
N LEU A 266 12.32 2.01 -16.60
CA LEU A 266 13.31 1.56 -17.58
C LEU A 266 14.09 2.73 -18.19
N ALA A 267 13.73 3.97 -17.85
CA ALA A 267 14.41 5.15 -18.36
C ALA A 267 15.87 5.16 -17.88
N GLY A 268 16.80 5.41 -18.83
CA GLY A 268 18.24 5.35 -18.57
C GLY A 268 18.92 4.01 -18.89
N LEU A 269 18.15 2.97 -19.23
CA LEU A 269 18.73 1.77 -19.83
C LEU A 269 19.32 2.07 -21.23
N PRO A 270 20.56 1.65 -21.52
CA PRO A 270 21.08 1.64 -22.88
C PRO A 270 20.24 0.69 -23.75
N GLY A 271 19.68 1.22 -24.84
CA GLY A 271 18.63 0.56 -25.63
C GLY A 271 17.25 0.84 -25.00
N GLU A 272 16.54 1.83 -25.54
CA GLU A 272 15.21 2.21 -25.06
C GLU A 272 14.26 1.00 -25.19
N VAL A 273 13.85 0.39 -24.07
CA VAL A 273 12.89 -0.72 -24.10
C VAL A 273 11.55 -0.18 -24.61
N LYS A 274 11.15 -0.62 -25.80
CA LYS A 274 9.93 -0.17 -26.48
C LYS A 274 8.71 -1.02 -26.14
N GLY A 275 8.90 -2.19 -25.53
CA GLY A 275 7.79 -3.04 -25.10
C GLY A 275 8.24 -4.41 -24.60
N GLY A 276 7.25 -5.23 -24.28
CA GLY A 276 7.41 -6.57 -23.70
C GLY A 276 6.44 -6.78 -22.55
N VAL A 277 6.51 -7.94 -21.93
CA VAL A 277 5.63 -8.35 -20.83
C VAL A 277 6.47 -8.76 -19.63
N PHE A 278 6.01 -8.48 -18.41
CA PHE A 278 6.63 -8.97 -17.20
C PHE A 278 5.66 -9.76 -16.32
N ASP A 279 6.19 -10.77 -15.64
CA ASP A 279 5.57 -11.38 -14.47
C ASP A 279 6.44 -11.11 -13.24
N LEU A 280 5.83 -10.84 -12.09
CA LEU A 280 6.52 -10.64 -10.83
C LEU A 280 5.89 -11.56 -9.78
N ARG A 281 6.70 -12.41 -9.17
CA ARG A 281 6.33 -13.19 -7.98
C ARG A 281 7.13 -12.68 -6.80
N SER A 282 6.48 -12.41 -5.69
CA SER A 282 7.13 -11.93 -4.48
C SER A 282 6.69 -12.75 -3.28
N LYS A 283 7.64 -13.05 -2.41
CA LYS A 283 7.41 -13.53 -1.05
C LYS A 283 8.05 -12.53 -0.11
N LEU A 284 7.30 -12.02 0.86
CA LEU A 284 7.77 -11.05 1.83
C LEU A 284 7.41 -11.52 3.23
N LEU A 285 8.43 -11.75 4.04
CA LEU A 285 8.31 -12.04 5.46
C LEU A 285 8.91 -10.85 6.22
N CYS A 286 8.07 -10.14 6.95
CA CYS A 286 8.47 -9.17 7.95
C CYS A 286 8.08 -9.73 9.32
N ALA A 287 9.08 -10.05 10.12
CA ALA A 287 8.88 -10.43 11.51
C ALA A 287 9.73 -9.50 12.35
N GLU A 288 9.13 -8.82 13.32
CA GLU A 288 9.86 -7.95 14.23
C GLU A 288 10.59 -6.81 13.49
N SER A 289 9.97 -6.30 12.43
CA SER A 289 10.59 -5.37 11.45
C SER A 289 11.80 -5.91 10.69
N ASP A 290 12.25 -7.14 10.90
CA ASP A 290 13.19 -7.78 10.00
C ASP A 290 12.45 -8.26 8.75
N LEU A 291 12.64 -7.53 7.67
CA LEU A 291 12.12 -7.85 6.37
C LEU A 291 13.11 -8.76 5.63
N LYS A 292 12.58 -9.89 5.18
CA LYS A 292 13.18 -10.78 4.19
C LYS A 292 12.23 -10.90 3.03
N SER A 293 12.68 -10.53 1.85
CA SER A 293 11.88 -10.68 0.64
C SER A 293 12.65 -11.33 -0.49
N GLU A 294 11.93 -12.18 -1.21
CA GLU A 294 12.39 -12.92 -2.37
C GLU A 294 11.46 -12.56 -3.51
N HIS A 295 12.03 -12.09 -4.62
CA HIS A 295 11.27 -11.70 -5.79
C HIS A 295 11.84 -12.36 -7.03
N ILE A 296 10.95 -12.83 -7.90
CA ILE A 296 11.30 -13.39 -9.20
C ILE A 296 10.60 -12.52 -10.24
N LEU A 297 11.39 -11.73 -10.98
CA LEU A 297 10.93 -10.95 -12.11
C LEU A 297 11.24 -11.69 -13.41
N THR A 298 10.21 -12.05 -14.15
CA THR A 298 10.33 -12.72 -15.44
C THR A 298 9.95 -11.74 -16.55
N LEU A 299 10.93 -11.30 -17.33
CA LEU A 299 10.74 -10.45 -18.50
C LEU A 299 10.57 -11.34 -19.73
N LYS A 300 9.57 -11.06 -20.57
CA LYS A 300 9.20 -11.86 -21.75
C LYS A 300 9.08 -10.98 -22.97
N ALA A 301 9.54 -11.51 -24.11
CA ALA A 301 9.39 -10.87 -25.42
C ALA A 301 9.77 -9.38 -25.41
N MET A 302 10.90 -9.04 -24.78
CA MET A 302 11.38 -7.66 -24.72
C MET A 302 11.66 -7.14 -26.12
N ARG A 303 11.23 -5.92 -26.41
CA ARG A 303 11.49 -5.24 -27.67
C ARG A 303 12.36 -4.03 -27.40
N LEU A 304 13.49 -3.93 -28.08
CA LEU A 304 14.45 -2.86 -27.87
C LEU A 304 14.38 -1.83 -29.00
N GLY A 305 14.63 -0.57 -28.68
CA GLY A 305 14.74 0.50 -29.64
C GLY A 305 15.98 0.38 -30.51
N THR A 306 15.92 0.94 -31.72
CA THR A 306 17.06 1.04 -32.63
C THR A 306 18.18 1.84 -31.95
N PRO A 307 19.44 1.36 -31.94
CA PRO A 307 20.53 2.05 -31.28
C PRO A 307 20.73 3.45 -31.84
N THR A 308 20.85 4.46 -30.97
CA THR A 308 21.13 5.85 -31.38
C THR A 308 22.52 5.98 -31.98
N VAL A 309 22.76 7.06 -32.75
CA VAL A 309 24.06 7.32 -33.39
C VAL A 309 25.20 7.38 -32.36
N THR A 310 24.94 7.92 -31.17
CA THR A 310 25.86 7.94 -30.02
C THR A 310 26.17 6.52 -29.50
N GLN A 311 25.17 5.62 -29.48
CA GLN A 311 25.33 4.20 -29.12
C GLN A 311 26.05 3.38 -30.20
N LYS A 312 26.03 3.83 -31.47
CA LYS A 312 26.80 3.23 -32.58
C LYS A 312 28.26 3.71 -32.61
N LEU A 313 28.52 4.96 -32.21
CA LEU A 313 29.85 5.59 -32.19
C LEU A 313 30.72 5.08 -31.03
N LEU A 314 30.10 4.81 -29.89
CA LEU A 314 30.72 4.05 -28.82
C LEU A 314 30.72 2.57 -29.24
N LYS A 315 31.79 2.11 -29.90
CA LYS A 315 31.99 0.72 -30.35
C LYS A 315 31.76 -0.27 -29.19
N TYR A 316 30.54 -0.75 -28.99
CA TYR A 316 30.18 -1.49 -27.79
C TYR A 316 29.74 -2.95 -28.02
N PRO A 317 30.26 -3.91 -27.24
CA PRO A 317 29.67 -5.24 -27.05
C PRO A 317 28.22 -5.28 -26.52
N PHE A 318 27.66 -4.13 -26.14
CA PHE A 318 26.30 -3.99 -25.61
C PHE A 318 25.20 -4.34 -26.63
N GLY A 319 25.44 -4.13 -27.93
CA GLY A 319 24.50 -4.52 -28.98
C GLY A 319 24.27 -6.04 -29.03
N ALA A 320 25.30 -6.84 -28.72
CA ALA A 320 25.19 -8.29 -28.65
C ALA A 320 24.46 -8.77 -27.39
N VAL A 321 24.61 -8.07 -26.25
CA VAL A 321 23.85 -8.34 -25.02
C VAL A 321 22.39 -7.97 -25.20
N LEU A 322 22.11 -6.81 -25.79
CA LEU A 322 20.76 -6.36 -26.10
C LEU A 322 20.09 -7.30 -27.11
N MET A 323 20.80 -7.68 -28.18
CA MET A 323 20.32 -8.69 -29.12
C MET A 323 20.13 -10.05 -28.45
N ALA A 324 21.04 -10.47 -27.55
CA ALA A 324 20.89 -11.72 -26.81
C ALA A 324 19.66 -11.71 -25.89
N LEU A 325 19.44 -10.60 -25.18
CA LEU A 325 18.26 -10.38 -24.34
C LEU A 325 16.96 -10.28 -25.18
N GLU A 326 17.03 -9.80 -26.41
CA GLU A 326 15.91 -9.80 -27.36
C GLU A 326 15.66 -11.19 -27.99
N THR A 327 16.72 -11.99 -28.17
CA THR A 327 16.61 -13.38 -28.65
C THR A 327 16.19 -14.35 -27.54
N GLU A 328 16.50 -14.07 -26.28
CA GLU A 328 15.94 -14.81 -25.15
C GLU A 328 14.45 -14.49 -25.05
N LYS A 329 13.62 -15.51 -25.30
CA LYS A 329 12.16 -15.39 -25.19
C LYS A 329 11.72 -14.99 -23.78
N THR A 330 12.52 -15.36 -22.77
CA THR A 330 12.23 -15.18 -21.35
C THR A 330 13.53 -14.97 -20.57
N ILE A 331 13.60 -13.91 -19.78
CA ILE A 331 14.71 -13.60 -18.87
C ILE A 331 14.15 -13.60 -17.44
N GLU A 332 14.73 -14.43 -16.58
CA GLU A 332 14.38 -14.49 -15.16
C GLU A 332 15.45 -13.82 -14.29
N ILE A 333 15.01 -12.96 -13.38
CA ILE A 333 15.84 -12.16 -12.48
C ILE A 333 15.35 -12.38 -11.05
N GLU A 334 16.18 -13.02 -10.25
CA GLU A 334 15.96 -13.18 -8.80
C GLU A 334 16.46 -11.95 -8.04
N VAL A 335 15.60 -11.34 -7.24
CA VAL A 335 15.88 -10.14 -6.47
C VAL A 335 15.56 -10.43 -5.00
N ASN A 336 16.59 -10.44 -4.15
CA ASN A 336 16.41 -10.67 -2.72
C ASN A 336 16.72 -9.40 -1.95
N VAL A 337 15.82 -9.02 -1.03
CA VAL A 337 15.97 -7.83 -0.19
C VAL A 337 15.83 -8.24 1.26
N ASN A 338 16.88 -8.00 2.02
CA ASN A 338 16.86 -8.26 3.46
C ASN A 338 17.25 -6.97 4.18
N GLY A 339 16.56 -6.67 5.29
CA GLY A 339 16.98 -5.65 6.24
C GLY A 339 15.87 -5.26 7.19
N TYR A 340 16.19 -4.36 8.11
CA TYR A 340 15.34 -4.02 9.24
C TYR A 340 14.53 -2.75 8.94
N ILE A 341 13.22 -2.86 8.73
CA ILE A 341 12.33 -1.74 8.39
C ILE A 341 12.11 -0.75 9.54
N GLY A 342 12.49 -1.14 10.76
CA GLY A 342 12.49 -0.24 11.92
C GLY A 342 13.67 0.72 11.93
N ASP A 343 14.70 0.49 11.12
CA ASP A 343 15.79 1.47 10.97
C ASP A 343 15.25 2.60 10.10
N PRO A 344 15.20 3.84 10.58
CA PRO A 344 14.80 4.97 9.76
C PRO A 344 15.63 5.10 8.48
N LYS A 345 16.86 4.57 8.44
CA LYS A 345 17.72 4.54 7.25
C LYS A 345 17.41 3.38 6.30
N PHE A 346 16.59 2.41 6.69
CA PHE A 346 16.18 1.32 5.81
C PHE A 346 15.06 1.77 4.88
N TYR A 347 15.41 1.88 3.61
CA TYR A 347 14.44 2.16 2.56
C TYR A 347 14.28 0.91 1.71
N PHE A 348 13.17 0.18 1.90
CA PHE A 348 12.90 -1.06 1.17
C PHE A 348 13.12 -0.90 -0.33
N PHE A 349 12.66 0.21 -0.89
CA PHE A 349 12.76 0.42 -2.33
C PHE A 349 14.18 0.68 -2.83
N GLN A 350 15.02 1.34 -2.02
CA GLN A 350 16.45 1.46 -2.31
C GLN A 350 17.16 0.12 -2.19
N ALA A 351 16.77 -0.69 -1.21
CA ALA A 351 17.32 -2.02 -1.01
C ALA A 351 16.92 -2.96 -2.16
N PHE A 352 15.64 -2.95 -2.56
CA PHE A 352 15.10 -3.65 -3.72
C PHE A 352 15.77 -3.22 -5.01
N THR A 353 15.89 -1.91 -5.22
CA THR A 353 16.68 -1.31 -6.27
C THR A 353 18.07 -1.92 -6.35
N LYS A 354 18.86 -1.82 -5.27
CA LYS A 354 20.26 -2.25 -5.26
C LYS A 354 20.35 -3.76 -5.51
N ALA A 355 19.40 -4.53 -4.96
CA ALA A 355 19.29 -5.96 -5.19
C ALA A 355 18.98 -6.27 -6.66
N PHE A 356 18.00 -5.60 -7.25
CA PHE A 356 17.61 -5.75 -8.65
C PHE A 356 18.78 -5.41 -9.56
N GLN A 357 19.48 -4.32 -9.24
CA GLN A 357 20.66 -3.90 -9.98
C GLN A 357 21.76 -4.96 -9.99
N ARG A 358 22.07 -5.52 -8.81
CA ARG A 358 23.04 -6.60 -8.66
C ARG A 358 22.60 -7.86 -9.42
N ALA A 359 21.32 -8.21 -9.33
CA ALA A 359 20.74 -9.37 -9.99
C ALA A 359 20.80 -9.25 -11.52
N LEU A 360 20.44 -8.10 -12.07
CA LEU A 360 20.50 -7.84 -13.51
C LEU A 360 21.94 -7.84 -14.03
N VAL A 361 22.88 -7.21 -13.32
CA VAL A 361 24.32 -7.29 -13.68
C VAL A 361 24.82 -8.74 -13.66
N ARG A 362 24.41 -9.53 -12.66
CA ARG A 362 24.76 -10.95 -12.56
C ARG A 362 24.21 -11.74 -13.74
N LYS A 363 22.93 -11.55 -14.06
CA LYS A 363 22.26 -12.22 -15.20
C LYS A 363 22.91 -11.84 -16.53
N ALA A 364 23.18 -10.56 -16.76
CA ALA A 364 23.86 -10.08 -17.96
C ALA A 364 25.27 -10.68 -18.09
N ARG A 365 26.03 -10.80 -16.99
CA ARG A 365 27.34 -11.48 -16.99
C ARG A 365 27.21 -12.95 -17.34
N THR A 366 26.23 -13.67 -16.79
CA THR A 366 25.99 -15.08 -17.13
C THR A 366 25.69 -15.27 -18.61
N ILE A 367 24.78 -14.46 -19.18
CA ILE A 367 24.47 -14.48 -20.61
C ILE A 367 25.73 -14.18 -21.45
N LEU A 368 26.51 -13.18 -21.04
CA LEU A 368 27.78 -12.84 -21.68
C LEU A 368 28.82 -13.95 -21.61
N ASP A 369 28.96 -14.63 -20.47
CA ASP A 369 29.90 -15.72 -20.30
C ASP A 369 29.48 -16.95 -21.13
N ASP A 370 28.19 -17.20 -21.25
CA ASP A 370 27.66 -18.24 -22.15
C ASP A 370 27.85 -17.88 -23.63
N LEU A 371 27.68 -16.61 -24.02
CA LEU A 371 28.07 -16.10 -25.33
C LEU A 371 29.59 -16.14 -25.55
N ARG A 372 30.38 -15.97 -24.49
CA ARG A 372 31.86 -15.98 -24.51
C ARG A 372 32.42 -17.37 -24.74
N LYS A 373 31.72 -18.43 -24.31
CA LYS A 373 31.99 -19.80 -24.78
C LYS A 373 31.88 -19.92 -26.31
N GLY A 374 31.18 -18.99 -26.96
CA GLY A 374 31.15 -18.81 -28.42
C GLY A 374 32.04 -17.68 -29.00
N THR A 375 32.31 -16.58 -28.28
CA THR A 375 33.09 -15.43 -28.80
C THR A 375 33.79 -14.58 -27.71
N THR A 376 35.12 -14.49 -27.75
CA THR A 376 35.99 -14.12 -26.61
C THR A 376 36.19 -12.61 -26.29
N LYS A 377 35.67 -11.66 -27.09
CA LYS A 377 35.97 -10.21 -26.92
C LYS A 377 34.93 -9.37 -26.16
N VAL A 378 33.71 -9.85 -25.98
CA VAL A 378 32.54 -9.02 -25.58
C VAL A 378 32.41 -8.82 -24.06
N ALA A 379 32.91 -9.76 -23.26
CA ALA A 379 32.68 -9.80 -21.80
C ALA A 379 33.53 -8.84 -20.96
N ALA A 380 34.68 -8.36 -21.46
CA ALA A 380 35.64 -7.58 -20.68
C ALA A 380 35.21 -6.11 -20.47
N GLU A 381 34.46 -5.52 -21.40
CA GLU A 381 34.14 -4.07 -21.40
C GLU A 381 32.72 -3.75 -20.87
N THR A 382 31.83 -4.73 -20.87
CA THR A 382 30.41 -4.61 -20.51
C THR A 382 30.10 -4.39 -19.00
N PRO A 383 30.89 -4.88 -18.02
CA PRO A 383 30.55 -4.77 -16.60
C PRO A 383 30.43 -3.34 -16.05
N ALA A 384 31.11 -2.37 -16.67
CA ALA A 384 31.10 -0.98 -16.23
C ALA A 384 29.87 -0.20 -16.73
N GLN A 385 29.39 -0.42 -17.97
CA GLN A 385 28.20 0.30 -18.48
C GLN A 385 26.88 -0.34 -18.06
N VAL A 386 26.82 -1.67 -17.83
CA VAL A 386 25.62 -2.26 -17.21
C VAL A 386 25.42 -1.63 -15.84
N ARG A 387 26.48 -1.44 -15.05
CA ARG A 387 26.40 -0.72 -13.76
C ARG A 387 25.88 0.71 -13.88
N SER A 388 26.14 1.44 -14.97
CA SER A 388 25.65 2.83 -15.12
C SER A 388 24.18 2.91 -15.53
N GLY A 389 23.72 2.08 -16.49
CA GLY A 389 22.30 2.05 -16.90
C GLY A 389 21.39 1.41 -15.84
N VAL A 390 21.91 0.40 -15.15
CA VAL A 390 21.24 -0.24 -14.02
C VAL A 390 21.25 0.69 -12.79
N GLY A 391 22.33 1.45 -12.60
CA GLY A 391 22.45 2.60 -11.69
C GLY A 391 21.26 3.56 -11.77
N GLN A 392 20.76 3.79 -12.98
CA GLN A 392 19.65 4.71 -13.25
C GLN A 392 18.27 4.10 -12.96
N ILE A 393 18.00 2.84 -13.36
CA ILE A 393 16.76 2.13 -12.95
C ILE A 393 16.60 2.15 -11.44
N GLY A 394 17.70 1.89 -10.74
CA GLY A 394 17.70 1.93 -9.31
C GLY A 394 17.52 3.32 -8.71
N ASN A 395 18.16 4.36 -9.25
CA ASN A 395 17.93 5.72 -8.77
C ASN A 395 16.50 6.21 -9.05
N LEU A 396 15.84 5.66 -10.08
CA LEU A 396 14.50 6.05 -10.52
C LEU A 396 13.42 5.31 -9.74
N LEU A 397 13.69 4.05 -9.37
CA LEU A 397 13.00 3.42 -8.27
C LEU A 397 13.26 4.27 -7.00
N ASN A 398 14.50 4.47 -6.56
CA ASN A 398 14.87 5.27 -5.39
C ASN A 398 14.08 6.60 -5.26
N THR A 399 14.06 7.52 -6.24
CA THR A 399 13.29 8.78 -6.14
C THR A 399 11.77 8.60 -6.07
N THR A 400 11.23 7.45 -6.45
CA THR A 400 9.77 7.19 -6.45
C THR A 400 9.21 6.59 -5.14
N PHE A 401 10.04 6.27 -4.14
CA PHE A 401 9.57 6.02 -2.76
C PHE A 401 10.47 6.59 -1.63
N SER A 402 11.55 7.33 -1.96
CA SER A 402 12.61 7.75 -1.00
C SER A 402 12.36 8.95 -0.08
N THR A 403 11.13 9.39 0.18
CA THR A 403 10.96 10.53 1.09
C THR A 403 9.93 10.23 2.17
N LEU A 404 10.21 9.16 2.88
CA LEU A 404 9.86 9.02 4.28
C LEU A 404 11.17 9.05 5.07
N ASN A 405 11.72 10.24 5.30
CA ASN A 405 12.51 10.47 6.50
C ASN A 405 12.50 11.94 6.89
N LEU A 406 11.93 12.22 8.07
CA LEU A 406 11.92 13.51 8.73
C LEU A 406 13.13 13.66 9.68
N SER A 407 13.93 12.62 9.92
CA SER A 407 14.94 12.62 10.99
C SER A 407 16.39 12.89 10.55
N THR A 408 16.65 13.14 9.25
CA THR A 408 18.00 13.53 8.77
C THR A 408 18.11 14.99 8.34
N LEU A 409 17.18 15.86 8.73
CA LEU A 409 17.19 17.30 8.39
C LEU A 409 17.37 18.25 9.59
N LEU A 410 17.65 17.72 10.78
CA LEU A 410 18.15 18.50 11.92
C LEU A 410 19.42 17.84 12.43
N GLY A 411 20.58 18.36 12.02
CA GLY A 411 21.83 18.07 12.71
C GLY A 411 23.09 17.82 11.86
N GLU A 412 23.27 18.44 10.70
CA GLU A 412 24.62 18.69 10.17
C GLU A 412 24.71 20.11 9.61
N THR A 413 24.85 21.08 10.50
CA THR A 413 25.66 22.28 10.20
C THR A 413 27.00 22.08 10.89
N ASN A 414 27.93 21.46 10.16
CA ASN A 414 29.34 21.80 10.32
C ASN A 414 29.60 23.05 9.50
N ASN A 415 30.06 24.08 10.20
CA ASN A 415 30.98 25.12 9.76
C ASN A 415 31.34 25.88 11.03
N ASP A 416 32.53 26.33 11.31
CA ASP A 416 33.89 26.05 10.86
C ASP A 416 34.72 26.94 11.80
N LYS A 417 36.01 26.66 11.91
CA LYS A 417 36.96 27.51 12.65
C LYS A 417 37.04 28.93 12.09
N HIS A 418 37.21 29.91 12.99
CA HIS A 418 38.09 31.09 12.91
C HIS A 418 38.12 31.67 14.34
N GLU A 419 39.24 31.71 15.09
CA GLU A 419 40.33 32.73 15.03
C GLU A 419 39.70 34.13 14.86
N ASP A 420 39.66 35.05 15.83
CA ASP A 420 40.53 35.40 16.97
C ASP A 420 39.77 35.65 18.28
#